data_AF-A0A179DR98-F1
#
_entry.id   AF-A0A179DR98-F1
#
_cell.length_a   1.000
_cell.length_b   1.000
_cell.length_c   1.000
_cell.angle_alpha   90.00
_cell.angle_beta   90.00
_cell.angle_gamma   90.00
#
_symmetry.space_group_name_H-M   'P 1'
#
loop_
_entity.id
_entity.type
_entity.pdbx_description
1 polymer ?
#
loop_
_entity_poly.entity_id
_entity_poly.type
_entity_poly.pdbx_seq_one_letter_code
_entity_poly.pdbx_strand_id
1 'polypeptide(L)'
;MKLTLLLFILLPILTFGQNKKHTYFSDYQFDKTFNGSKVEGHKKVSITFSDPKLITPKNAEFENLPRGYVTFKFEGLNPVTETIVFIGKNGDGNDIYAITNSNVDLDVIYLVKTVEKIGSKNYSYIILWGKADSNNQGGLPKYFTAFHCNLIK
;
A
#
# COMPACT_ATOMS: atom_id res chain seq x y z
N MET A 1 -55.23 2.46 27.30
CA MET A 1 -53.78 2.17 27.30
C MET A 1 -53.46 1.21 26.17
N LYS A 2 -52.77 1.66 25.11
CA LYS A 2 -52.19 0.76 24.10
C LYS A 2 -50.68 0.91 24.18
N LEU A 3 -50.03 -0.05 24.81
CA LEU A 3 -48.58 -0.16 24.89
C LEU A 3 -48.11 -0.76 23.56
N THR A 4 -47.68 0.10 22.63
CA THR A 4 -47.11 -0.34 21.36
C THR A 4 -45.63 -0.65 21.62
N LEU A 5 -45.33 -1.94 21.77
CA LEU A 5 -43.96 -2.43 21.89
C LEU A 5 -43.28 -2.27 20.52
N LEU A 6 -42.45 -1.24 20.38
CA LEU A 6 -41.63 -1.04 19.18
C LEU A 6 -40.49 -2.07 19.24
N LEU A 7 -40.64 -3.16 18.51
CA LEU A 7 -39.60 -4.16 18.33
C LEU A 7 -38.49 -3.54 17.46
N PHE A 8 -37.45 -2.98 18.08
CA PHE A 8 -36.21 -2.65 17.39
C PHE A 8 -35.55 -3.96 16.95
N ILE A 9 -35.86 -4.40 15.73
CA ILE A 9 -35.09 -5.44 15.06
C ILE A 9 -33.72 -4.82 14.79
N LEU A 10 -32.76 -5.11 15.67
CA LEU A 10 -31.34 -5.00 15.40
C LEU A 10 -31.04 -5.88 14.19
N LEU A 11 -31.15 -5.31 13.00
CA LEU A 11 -30.55 -5.89 11.80
C LEU A 11 -29.06 -6.01 12.12
N PRO A 12 -28.45 -7.21 12.07
CA PRO A 12 -27.01 -7.30 12.08
C PRO A 12 -26.55 -6.53 10.85
N ILE A 13 -25.90 -5.38 11.08
CA ILE A 13 -25.13 -4.72 10.05
C ILE A 13 -24.07 -5.74 9.66
N LEU A 14 -24.34 -6.51 8.61
CA LEU A 14 -23.36 -7.32 7.94
C LEU A 14 -22.25 -6.35 7.56
N THR A 15 -21.13 -6.40 8.27
CA THR A 15 -19.92 -5.64 7.96
C THR A 15 -19.32 -6.23 6.69
N PHE A 16 -20.00 -6.00 5.56
CA PHE A 16 -19.44 -6.29 4.26
C PHE A 16 -18.29 -5.32 4.03
N GLY A 17 -17.08 -5.87 4.10
CA GLY A 17 -15.87 -5.25 3.60
C GLY A 17 -15.37 -4.09 4.46
N GLN A 18 -14.56 -4.39 5.47
CA GLN A 18 -13.65 -3.39 6.03
C GLN A 18 -12.28 -3.57 5.39
N ASN A 19 -11.56 -2.45 5.18
CA ASN A 19 -10.17 -2.50 4.76
C ASN A 19 -9.38 -3.37 5.74
N LYS A 20 -8.63 -4.35 5.22
CA LYS A 20 -7.78 -5.18 6.08
C LYS A 20 -6.50 -4.43 6.40
N LYS A 21 -6.20 -4.33 7.69
CA LYS A 21 -4.97 -3.69 8.14
C LYS A 21 -3.80 -4.67 8.08
N HIS A 22 -2.73 -4.28 7.41
CA HIS A 22 -1.46 -4.99 7.34
C HIS A 22 -0.35 -4.07 7.83
N THR A 23 0.53 -4.57 8.68
CA THR A 23 1.68 -3.80 9.16
C THR A 23 2.96 -4.50 8.75
N TYR A 24 3.88 -3.75 8.18
CA TYR A 24 5.17 -4.22 7.72
C TYR A 24 6.27 -3.50 8.50
N PHE A 25 7.37 -4.19 8.73
CA PHE A 25 8.60 -3.61 9.26
C PHE A 25 9.70 -3.77 8.22
N SER A 26 10.47 -2.69 8.03
CA SER A 26 11.69 -2.68 7.25
C SER A 26 12.79 -1.98 8.04
N ASP A 27 13.99 -2.54 7.98
CA ASP A 27 15.23 -1.93 8.44
C ASP A 27 16.27 -1.82 7.31
N TYR A 28 15.80 -1.98 6.07
CA TYR A 28 16.61 -1.86 4.86
C TYR A 28 15.79 -1.24 3.73
N GLN A 29 16.26 -0.10 3.25
CA GLN A 29 15.72 0.58 2.08
C GLN A 29 16.79 0.78 1.00
N PHE A 30 16.31 0.92 -0.22
CA PHE A 30 17.12 1.21 -1.40
C PHE A 30 16.41 2.27 -2.23
N ASP A 31 17.10 3.37 -2.52
CA ASP A 31 16.64 4.44 -3.39
C ASP A 31 17.30 4.28 -4.77
N LYS A 32 16.50 4.27 -5.84
CA LYS A 32 16.99 4.18 -7.24
C LYS A 32 16.52 5.34 -8.09
N THR A 33 17.39 5.75 -9.01
CA THR A 33 17.03 6.61 -10.14
C THR A 33 17.25 5.88 -11.48
N PHE A 34 16.55 6.32 -12.52
CA PHE A 34 16.69 5.81 -13.89
C PHE A 34 18.12 5.87 -14.44
N ASN A 35 18.92 6.86 -14.02
CA ASN A 35 20.31 7.00 -14.45
C ASN A 35 21.27 6.05 -13.70
N GLY A 36 20.74 5.08 -12.96
CA GLY A 36 21.51 4.02 -12.30
C GLY A 36 22.04 4.39 -10.92
N SER A 37 21.84 5.62 -10.43
CA SER A 37 22.23 5.98 -9.07
C SER A 37 21.42 5.17 -8.06
N LYS A 38 22.15 4.53 -7.13
CA LYS A 38 21.64 3.68 -6.06
C LYS A 38 22.17 4.18 -4.73
N VAL A 39 21.28 4.42 -3.77
CA VAL A 39 21.63 4.72 -2.38
C VAL A 39 20.97 3.68 -1.48
N GLU A 40 21.77 3.01 -0.67
CA GLU A 40 21.28 2.04 0.33
C GLU A 40 21.19 2.70 1.70
N GLY A 41 20.20 2.32 2.50
CA GLY A 41 19.99 2.87 3.82
C GLY A 41 19.41 1.85 4.80
N HIS A 42 19.88 1.90 6.05
CA HIS A 42 19.36 1.08 7.15
C HIS A 42 18.42 1.89 8.05
N LYS A 43 17.40 2.49 7.45
CA LYS A 43 16.39 3.26 8.18
C LYS A 43 15.28 2.32 8.62
N LYS A 44 15.00 2.28 9.92
CA LYS A 44 13.87 1.53 10.46
C LYS A 44 12.57 2.27 10.13
N VAL A 45 11.66 1.57 9.47
CA VAL A 45 10.35 2.08 9.09
C VAL A 45 9.28 1.03 9.38
N SER A 46 8.18 1.46 9.98
CA SER A 46 6.95 0.69 10.04
C SER A 46 5.99 1.22 8.99
N ILE A 47 5.50 0.32 8.13
CA ILE A 47 4.61 0.67 7.02
C ILE A 47 3.26 0.00 7.26
N THR A 48 2.21 0.79 7.41
CA THR A 48 0.86 0.28 7.67
C THR A 48 -0.02 0.48 6.45
N PHE A 49 -0.64 -0.58 5.95
CA PHE A 49 -1.66 -0.53 4.91
C PHE A 49 -3.03 -0.79 5.50
N SER A 50 -3.98 0.09 5.21
CA SER A 50 -5.41 -0.18 5.25
C SER A 50 -5.81 -0.56 3.82
N ASP A 51 -5.76 -1.86 3.50
CA ASP A 51 -5.87 -2.37 2.12
C ASP A 51 -7.32 -2.29 1.60
N PRO A 52 -7.61 -1.45 0.57
CA PRO A 52 -8.95 -1.33 -0.02
C PRO A 52 -9.26 -2.42 -1.05
N LYS A 53 -8.28 -3.25 -1.44
CA LYS A 53 -8.45 -4.29 -2.48
C LYS A 53 -9.58 -5.25 -2.17
N LEU A 54 -9.75 -5.63 -0.91
CA LEU A 54 -10.78 -6.59 -0.48
C LEU A 54 -12.22 -6.09 -0.70
N ILE A 55 -12.38 -4.77 -0.83
CA ILE A 55 -13.69 -4.12 -1.01
C ILE A 55 -13.82 -3.47 -2.38
N THR A 56 -12.79 -3.57 -3.23
CA THR A 56 -12.77 -2.95 -4.55
C THR A 56 -13.66 -3.73 -5.52
N PRO A 57 -14.75 -3.11 -6.03
CA PRO A 57 -15.61 -3.77 -7.00
C PRO A 57 -14.89 -3.97 -8.33
N LYS A 58 -15.25 -5.04 -9.05
CA LYS A 58 -14.78 -5.22 -10.43
C LYS A 58 -15.39 -4.11 -11.30
N ASN A 59 -14.57 -3.54 -12.19
CA ASN A 59 -14.98 -2.54 -13.18
C ASN A 59 -15.52 -1.22 -12.59
N ALA A 60 -15.20 -0.88 -11.35
CA ALA A 60 -15.49 0.45 -10.83
C ALA A 60 -14.63 1.50 -11.54
N GLU A 61 -15.24 2.62 -11.93
CA GLU A 61 -14.51 3.79 -12.42
C GLU A 61 -13.53 4.30 -11.37
N PHE A 62 -12.40 4.86 -11.80
CA PHE A 62 -11.30 5.27 -10.91
C PHE A 62 -11.76 6.19 -9.76
N GLU A 63 -12.61 7.16 -10.06
CA GLU A 63 -13.18 8.12 -9.10
C GLU A 63 -14.05 7.48 -8.01
N ASN A 64 -14.59 6.29 -8.29
CA ASN A 64 -15.46 5.51 -7.42
C ASN A 64 -14.74 4.36 -6.69
N LEU A 65 -13.42 4.21 -6.90
CA LEU A 65 -12.65 3.19 -6.22
C LEU A 65 -12.63 3.44 -4.70
N PRO A 66 -12.82 2.39 -3.87
CA PRO A 66 -12.69 2.52 -2.43
C PRO A 66 -11.29 2.99 -2.04
N ARG A 67 -11.25 3.87 -1.04
CA ARG A 67 -10.01 4.46 -0.55
C ARG A 67 -9.47 3.67 0.63
N GLY A 68 -8.16 3.44 0.60
CA GLY A 68 -7.37 2.96 1.70
C GLY A 68 -6.33 4.01 2.11
N TYR A 69 -5.44 3.60 3.01
CA TYR A 69 -4.34 4.45 3.45
C TYR A 69 -3.07 3.63 3.57
N VAL A 70 -1.95 4.23 3.21
CA VAL A 70 -0.62 3.76 3.61
C VAL A 70 -0.04 4.76 4.60
N THR A 71 0.66 4.29 5.62
CA THR A 71 1.35 5.16 6.57
C THR A 71 2.77 4.67 6.76
N PHE A 72 3.74 5.56 6.53
CA PHE A 72 5.16 5.34 6.76
C PHE A 72 5.56 6.03 8.06
N LYS A 73 6.05 5.26 9.04
CA LYS A 73 6.58 5.78 10.30
C LYS A 73 8.04 5.41 10.43
N PHE A 74 8.92 6.38 10.18
CA PHE A 74 10.35 6.26 10.40
C PHE A 74 10.70 6.44 11.89
N GLU A 75 11.74 5.76 12.36
CA GLU A 75 12.23 5.93 13.73
C GLU A 75 12.61 7.40 14.00
N GLY A 76 12.01 8.01 15.03
CA GLY A 76 12.28 9.39 15.43
C GLY A 76 11.61 10.49 14.60
N LEU A 77 10.78 10.15 13.60
CA LEU A 77 10.08 11.12 12.76
C LEU A 77 8.56 11.00 12.85
N ASN A 78 7.85 12.06 12.47
CA ASN A 78 6.40 12.04 12.34
C ASN A 78 5.97 11.09 11.21
N PRO A 79 4.82 10.40 11.36
CA PRO A 79 4.30 9.53 10.31
C PRO A 79 3.85 10.34 9.09
N VAL A 80 4.08 9.78 7.90
CA VAL A 80 3.53 10.28 6.63
C VAL A 80 2.42 9.34 6.20
N THR A 81 1.23 9.87 5.93
CA THR A 81 0.05 9.08 5.56
C THR A 81 -0.47 9.52 4.20
N GLU A 82 -0.60 8.56 3.28
CA GLU A 82 -1.10 8.78 1.93
C GLU A 82 -2.42 8.03 1.72
N THR A 83 -3.34 8.65 0.99
CA THR A 83 -4.59 8.01 0.56
C THR A 83 -4.35 7.24 -0.73
N ILE A 84 -4.70 5.95 -0.72
CA ILE A 84 -4.43 5.03 -1.82
C ILE A 84 -5.72 4.43 -2.39
N VAL A 85 -5.70 4.07 -3.67
CA VAL A 85 -6.73 3.25 -4.32
C VAL A 85 -6.08 2.04 -4.98
N PHE A 86 -6.71 0.87 -4.90
CA PHE A 86 -6.24 -0.33 -5.59
C PHE A 86 -6.62 -0.25 -7.07
N ILE A 87 -5.64 -0.27 -7.96
CA ILE A 87 -5.86 -0.12 -9.40
C ILE A 87 -5.67 -1.42 -10.20
N GLY A 88 -5.13 -2.47 -9.55
CA GLY A 88 -5.02 -3.79 -10.16
C GLY A 88 -3.72 -4.51 -9.84
N LYS A 89 -3.32 -5.41 -10.74
CA LYS A 89 -2.06 -6.17 -10.66
C LYS A 89 -1.20 -5.93 -11.89
N ASN A 90 0.12 -5.97 -11.72
CA ASN A 90 1.06 -5.95 -12.86
C ASN A 90 1.13 -7.34 -13.54
N GLY A 91 1.92 -7.45 -14.62
CA GLY A 91 2.12 -8.72 -15.34
C GLY A 91 2.69 -9.87 -14.49
N ASP A 92 3.37 -9.55 -13.39
CA ASP A 92 3.93 -10.52 -12.44
C ASP A 92 2.94 -10.86 -11.30
N GLY A 93 1.73 -10.29 -11.33
CA GLY A 93 0.70 -10.52 -10.32
C GLY A 93 0.88 -9.70 -9.02
N ASN A 94 1.79 -8.72 -9.00
CA ASN A 94 2.00 -7.82 -7.85
C ASN A 94 0.88 -6.80 -7.75
N ASP A 95 0.45 -6.48 -6.52
CA ASP A 95 -0.60 -5.50 -6.30
C ASP A 95 -0.08 -4.07 -6.57
N ILE A 96 -0.88 -3.27 -7.26
CA ILE A 96 -0.57 -1.87 -7.57
C ILE A 96 -1.63 -0.97 -6.94
N TYR A 97 -1.17 0.07 -6.25
CA TYR A 97 -1.99 1.12 -5.66
C TYR A 97 -1.57 2.48 -6.21
N ALA A 98 -2.54 3.33 -6.53
CA ALA A 98 -2.28 4.73 -6.88
C ALA A 98 -2.45 5.62 -5.64
N ILE A 99 -1.57 6.60 -5.44
CA ILE A 99 -1.71 7.65 -4.44
C ILE A 99 -2.59 8.77 -5.03
N THR A 100 -3.58 9.20 -4.26
CA THR A 100 -4.67 10.07 -4.77
C THR A 100 -4.56 11.54 -4.38
N ASN A 101 -3.64 11.90 -3.47
CA ASN A 101 -3.44 13.27 -3.01
C ASN A 101 -2.27 14.02 -3.69
N SER A 102 -1.59 13.42 -4.68
CA SER A 102 -0.50 14.07 -5.40
C SER A 102 -1.04 14.88 -6.59
N ASN A 103 -0.82 16.20 -6.58
CA ASN A 103 -1.48 17.12 -7.52
C ASN A 103 -0.99 17.05 -8.98
N VAL A 104 0.14 16.43 -9.33
CA VAL A 104 0.65 16.46 -10.72
C VAL A 104 1.51 15.25 -11.09
N ASP A 105 1.62 14.23 -10.25
CA ASP A 105 2.46 13.05 -10.50
C ASP A 105 1.74 11.79 -10.03
N LEU A 106 1.63 10.78 -10.91
CA LEU A 106 1.02 9.48 -10.61
C LEU A 106 1.96 8.68 -9.70
N ASP A 107 2.04 9.07 -8.43
CA ASP A 107 2.76 8.30 -7.43
C ASP A 107 2.02 6.97 -7.23
N VAL A 108 2.78 5.89 -7.32
CA VAL A 108 2.29 4.53 -7.21
C VAL A 108 3.04 3.78 -6.14
N ILE A 109 2.34 2.81 -5.58
CA ILE A 109 2.89 1.85 -4.65
C ILE A 109 2.72 0.45 -5.22
N TYR A 110 3.82 -0.29 -5.30
CA TYR A 110 3.80 -1.72 -5.59
C TYR A 110 4.00 -2.49 -4.30
N LEU A 111 3.13 -3.45 -4.05
CA LEU A 111 3.33 -4.46 -3.00
C LEU A 111 3.73 -5.77 -3.65
N VAL A 112 5.03 -6.07 -3.58
CA VAL A 112 5.64 -7.26 -4.18
C VAL A 112 5.83 -8.31 -3.09
N LYS A 113 5.30 -9.52 -3.31
CA LYS A 113 5.52 -10.65 -2.40
C LYS A 113 6.63 -11.52 -2.96
N THR A 114 7.85 -11.33 -2.47
CA THR A 114 9.04 -12.07 -2.89
C THR A 114 9.99 -12.26 -1.71
N VAL A 115 10.71 -13.39 -1.71
CA VAL A 115 11.73 -13.65 -0.70
C VAL A 115 13.07 -13.16 -1.23
N GLU A 116 13.62 -12.14 -0.58
CA GLU A 116 14.92 -11.58 -0.91
C GLU A 116 15.87 -11.66 0.29
N LYS A 117 17.11 -12.09 0.04
CA LYS A 117 18.15 -12.21 1.06
C LYS A 117 19.15 -11.07 0.92
N ILE A 118 19.31 -10.28 1.97
CA ILE A 118 20.24 -9.14 2.02
C ILE A 118 21.16 -9.34 3.23
N GLY A 119 22.43 -9.58 2.95
CA GLY A 119 23.39 -10.04 3.96
C GLY A 119 22.92 -11.35 4.60
N SER A 120 22.67 -11.31 5.92
CA SER A 120 22.18 -12.45 6.70
C SER A 120 20.66 -12.47 6.92
N LYS A 121 19.92 -11.44 6.47
CA LYS A 121 18.48 -11.30 6.71
C LYS A 121 17.66 -11.67 5.47
N ASN A 122 16.49 -12.26 5.70
CA ASN A 122 15.50 -12.52 4.67
C ASN A 122 14.31 -11.56 4.82
N TYR A 123 13.86 -11.02 3.70
CA TYR A 123 12.67 -10.16 3.60
C TYR A 123 11.66 -10.86 2.70
N SER A 124 10.39 -10.84 3.10
CA SER A 124 9.31 -11.57 2.42
C SER A 124 8.45 -10.69 1.50
N TYR A 125 8.67 -9.38 1.55
CA TYR A 125 7.94 -8.38 0.79
C TYR A 125 8.88 -7.25 0.38
N ILE A 126 8.56 -6.62 -0.75
CA ILE A 126 9.14 -5.34 -1.13
C ILE A 126 7.98 -4.37 -1.34
N ILE A 127 8.02 -3.23 -0.65
CA ILE A 127 7.10 -2.12 -0.89
C ILE A 127 7.87 -1.08 -1.68
N LEU A 128 7.45 -0.84 -2.91
CA LEU A 128 8.05 0.19 -3.77
C LEU A 128 7.15 1.41 -3.76
N TRP A 129 7.69 2.57 -3.44
CA TRP A 129 7.01 3.86 -3.60
C TRP A 129 7.78 4.68 -4.62
N GLY A 130 7.12 5.12 -5.69
CA GLY A 130 7.73 5.97 -6.70
C GLY A 130 6.75 6.53 -7.71
N LYS A 131 7.27 7.30 -8.68
CA LYS A 131 6.50 7.91 -9.76
C LYS A 131 6.26 6.96 -10.92
N ALA A 132 5.00 6.70 -11.28
CA ALA A 132 4.68 6.00 -12.53
C ALA A 132 5.07 6.88 -13.73
N ASP A 133 5.84 6.33 -14.67
CA ASP A 133 6.16 6.97 -15.95
C ASP A 133 5.67 6.08 -17.10
N SER A 134 5.15 6.71 -18.15
CA SER A 134 4.90 6.12 -19.46
C SER A 134 6.05 5.29 -20.04
N ASN A 135 7.30 5.58 -19.64
CA ASN A 135 8.52 4.88 -20.07
C ASN A 135 8.95 3.72 -19.15
N ASN A 136 8.10 3.25 -18.24
CA ASN A 136 8.38 2.16 -17.31
C ASN A 136 8.67 0.83 -18.04
N GLN A 137 9.92 0.58 -18.44
CA GLN A 137 10.37 -0.75 -18.87
C GLN A 137 10.28 -1.72 -17.68
N GLY A 138 9.47 -2.78 -17.81
CA GLY A 138 9.29 -3.78 -16.75
C GLY A 138 8.38 -3.34 -15.59
N GLY A 139 7.67 -2.21 -15.71
CA GLY A 139 6.65 -1.81 -14.74
C GLY A 139 7.17 -1.25 -13.42
N LEU A 140 8.42 -0.78 -13.34
CA LEU A 140 8.97 -0.10 -12.17
C LEU A 140 9.08 1.42 -12.38
N PRO A 141 8.82 2.25 -11.34
CA PRO A 141 8.96 3.71 -11.42
C PRO A 141 10.34 4.21 -11.85
N LYS A 142 10.40 5.38 -12.49
CA LYS A 142 11.66 6.06 -12.86
C LYS A 142 12.51 6.46 -11.64
N TYR A 143 11.83 6.82 -10.56
CA TYR A 143 12.41 7.13 -9.24
C TYR A 143 11.59 6.38 -8.20
N PHE A 144 12.24 5.56 -7.38
CA PHE A 144 11.56 4.86 -6.30
C PHE A 144 12.45 4.64 -5.09
N THR A 145 11.77 4.51 -3.95
CA THR A 145 12.29 3.89 -2.74
C THR A 145 11.70 2.50 -2.61
N ALA A 146 12.57 1.50 -2.45
CA ALA A 146 12.22 0.13 -2.16
C ALA A 146 12.47 -0.17 -0.68
N PHE A 147 11.41 -0.53 0.04
CA PHE A 147 11.49 -0.99 1.41
C PHE A 147 11.43 -2.52 1.41
N HIS A 148 12.51 -3.18 1.86
CA HIS A 148 12.52 -4.63 2.00
C HIS A 148 11.95 -4.97 3.38
N CYS A 149 10.85 -5.72 3.39
CA CYS A 149 9.94 -5.77 4.52
C CYS A 149 9.62 -7.20 4.96
N ASN A 150 9.22 -7.31 6.22
CA ASN A 150 8.50 -8.47 6.75
C ASN A 150 7.17 -8.03 7.35
N LEU A 151 6.14 -8.87 7.23
CA LEU A 151 4.85 -8.62 7.88
C LEU A 151 5.03 -8.77 9.39
N ILE A 152 4.57 -7.78 10.15
CA ILE A 152 4.45 -7.87 11.61
C ILE A 152 3.16 -8.65 11.90
N LYS A 153 3.31 -9.79 12.57
CA LYS A 153 2.18 -10.61 13.02
C LYS A 153 1.56 -10.03 14.29
#